data_AF-A0A133Y7L6-F1
#
_entry.id   AF-A0A133Y7L6-F1
#
_cell.length_a   1.000
_cell.length_b   1.000
_cell.length_c   1.000
_cell.angle_alpha   90.00
_cell.angle_beta   90.00
_cell.angle_gamma   90.00
#
_symmetry.space_group_name_H-M   'P 1'
#
loop_
_entity.id
_entity.type
_entity.pdbx_description
1 polymer ?
#
loop_
_entity_poly.entity_id
_entity_poly.type
_entity_poly.pdbx_seq_one_letter_code
_entity_poly.pdbx_strand_id
1 'polypeptide(L)'
;MIRVELKIEKILDSEKTCEKQVELDKYLGTLPTAYCVWPQAVFTGFVLEGHAGQAAYGHDIICAATTNQAATCISALMDIAKIANLAYSLDSGKITCKLPNSKQLNETQLLLSQVIFAQFYLGLEQIACSEQAKNGDYIEVIAPKLERKR
;
A
#
# COMPACT_ATOMS: atom_id res chain seq x y z
N MET A 1 11.10 -15.22 6.98
CA MET A 1 11.26 -13.89 6.37
C MET A 1 9.91 -13.47 5.83
N ILE A 2 9.41 -12.32 6.28
CA ILE A 2 8.15 -11.72 5.86
C ILE A 2 8.41 -10.94 4.57
N ARG A 3 7.52 -11.09 3.58
CA ARG A 3 7.58 -10.33 2.35
C ARG A 3 6.31 -9.52 2.20
N VAL A 4 6.47 -8.23 1.93
CA VAL A 4 5.34 -7.35 1.63
C VAL A 4 5.57 -6.70 0.27
N GLU A 5 4.69 -7.02 -0.67
CA GLU A 5 4.75 -6.48 -2.03
C GLU A 5 3.59 -5.50 -2.25
N LEU A 6 3.92 -4.24 -2.50
CA LEU A 6 2.96 -3.21 -2.86
C LEU A 6 2.70 -3.23 -4.36
N LYS A 7 1.43 -3.25 -4.73
CA LYS A 7 0.99 -3.23 -6.13
C LYS A 7 0.63 -1.81 -6.52
N ILE A 8 1.14 -1.38 -7.66
CA ILE A 8 0.83 -0.08 -8.26
C ILE A 8 0.33 -0.26 -9.69
N GLU A 9 -0.34 0.76 -10.18
CA GLU A 9 -0.60 0.99 -11.59
C GLU A 9 0.10 2.29 -12.01
N LYS A 10 0.92 2.21 -13.06
CA LYS A 10 1.61 3.38 -13.63
C LYS A 10 0.59 4.25 -14.38
N ILE A 11 0.71 5.55 -14.21
CA ILE A 11 -0.09 6.56 -14.92
C ILE A 11 0.59 7.01 -16.23
N LEU A 12 1.83 6.54 -16.51
CA LEU A 12 2.80 7.13 -17.46
C LEU A 12 2.35 7.39 -18.92
N ASP A 13 2.59 8.64 -19.34
CA ASP A 13 3.41 9.08 -20.50
C ASP A 13 3.45 8.20 -21.75
N SER A 14 2.30 7.98 -22.39
CA SER A 14 2.28 7.57 -23.80
C SER A 14 1.30 8.45 -24.55
N GLU A 15 1.64 8.83 -25.79
CA GLU A 15 0.95 9.79 -26.65
C GLU A 15 -0.50 9.40 -27.06
N LYS A 16 -1.25 8.66 -26.22
CA LYS A 16 -2.62 8.19 -26.45
C LYS A 16 -3.54 8.25 -25.22
N THR A 17 -3.29 9.14 -24.27
CA THR A 17 -4.10 9.24 -23.03
C THR A 17 -4.66 10.64 -22.74
N CYS A 18 -5.03 11.42 -23.75
CA CYS A 18 -5.63 12.75 -23.53
C CYS A 18 -6.94 12.68 -22.70
N GLU A 19 -7.72 11.60 -22.75
CA GLU A 19 -8.94 11.49 -21.92
C GLU A 19 -8.68 10.99 -20.49
N LYS A 20 -7.74 10.04 -20.30
CA LYS A 20 -7.44 9.48 -18.97
C LYS A 20 -6.52 10.36 -18.12
N GLN A 21 -5.62 11.09 -18.77
CA GLN A 21 -4.70 12.01 -18.11
C GLN A 21 -5.44 13.26 -17.63
N VAL A 22 -6.39 13.77 -18.42
CA VAL A 22 -7.27 14.88 -18.00
C VAL A 22 -8.18 14.48 -16.85
N GLU A 23 -8.66 13.23 -16.78
CA GLU A 23 -9.43 12.75 -15.62
C GLU A 23 -8.55 12.70 -14.36
N LEU A 24 -7.40 12.03 -14.38
CA LEU A 24 -6.51 11.94 -13.22
C LEU A 24 -5.87 13.27 -12.81
N ASP A 25 -5.49 14.15 -13.75
CA ASP A 25 -5.00 15.50 -13.44
C ASP A 25 -6.12 16.41 -12.93
N LYS A 26 -7.38 16.15 -13.31
CA LYS A 26 -8.56 16.79 -12.71
C LYS A 26 -8.86 16.24 -11.31
N TYR A 27 -8.57 14.96 -11.04
CA TYR A 27 -8.75 14.31 -9.74
C TYR A 27 -7.60 14.55 -8.75
N LEU A 28 -6.38 14.74 -9.26
CA LEU A 28 -5.14 14.97 -8.49
C LEU A 28 -4.68 16.44 -8.56
N GLY A 29 -5.46 17.30 -9.20
CA GLY A 29 -5.17 18.70 -9.48
C GLY A 29 -4.59 19.43 -8.28
N THR A 30 -3.35 19.91 -8.44
CA THR A 30 -2.59 20.69 -7.43
C THR A 30 -2.55 20.09 -6.03
N LEU A 31 -2.71 18.77 -5.87
CA LEU A 31 -2.50 18.15 -4.57
C LEU A 31 -1.04 18.41 -4.17
N PRO A 32 -0.77 18.98 -2.99
CA PRO A 32 0.61 19.13 -2.56
C PRO A 32 1.20 17.72 -2.56
N THR A 33 2.41 17.62 -3.11
CA THR A 33 3.28 16.43 -3.21
C THR A 33 3.35 15.60 -1.90
N ALA A 34 2.85 16.15 -0.79
CA ALA A 34 2.74 15.54 0.54
C ALA A 34 1.83 14.30 0.64
N TYR A 35 0.80 14.14 -0.20
CA TYR A 35 -0.17 13.02 -0.07
C TYR A 35 0.06 11.86 -1.04
N CYS A 36 0.79 12.07 -2.12
CA CYS A 36 1.14 11.04 -3.09
C CYS A 36 2.63 10.71 -2.96
N VAL A 37 2.94 9.54 -2.41
CA VAL A 37 4.33 9.05 -2.34
C VAL A 37 4.93 8.94 -3.75
N TRP A 38 4.10 8.67 -4.76
CA TRP A 38 4.47 8.63 -6.17
C TRP A 38 3.46 9.37 -7.06
N PRO A 39 3.79 10.54 -7.62
CA PRO A 39 2.86 11.30 -8.46
C PRO A 39 2.55 10.65 -9.82
N GLN A 40 3.30 9.62 -10.22
CA GLN A 40 3.18 8.95 -11.53
C GLN A 40 2.49 7.57 -11.43
N ALA A 41 2.04 7.18 -10.24
CA ALA A 41 1.47 5.86 -10.00
C ALA A 41 0.46 5.89 -8.86
N VAL A 42 -0.54 5.02 -8.93
CA VAL A 42 -1.49 4.80 -7.83
C VAL A 42 -1.30 3.40 -7.25
N PHE A 43 -1.40 3.28 -5.93
CA PHE A 43 -1.52 2.00 -5.27
C PHE A 43 -2.83 1.31 -5.66
N THR A 44 -2.75 0.02 -5.96
CA THR A 44 -3.90 -0.83 -6.31
C THR A 44 -4.09 -1.98 -5.33
N GLY A 45 -3.14 -2.22 -4.43
CA GLY A 45 -3.23 -3.27 -3.43
C GLY A 45 -1.89 -3.68 -2.85
N PHE A 46 -1.88 -4.77 -2.09
CA PHE A 46 -0.67 -5.42 -1.59
C PHE A 46 -0.85 -6.92 -1.39
N VAL A 47 0.28 -7.61 -1.26
CA VAL A 47 0.38 -9.01 -0.83
C VAL A 47 1.40 -9.08 0.31
N LEU A 48 1.02 -9.70 1.42
CA LEU A 48 1.87 -9.91 2.58
C LEU A 48 1.95 -11.41 2.87
N GLU A 49 3.16 -11.97 2.84
CA GLU A 49 3.42 -13.40 2.97
C GLU A 49 4.48 -13.67 4.05
N GLY A 50 4.43 -14.86 4.66
CA GLY A 50 5.45 -15.31 5.61
C GLY A 50 5.34 -14.71 7.01
N HIS A 51 4.17 -14.16 7.36
CA HIS A 51 3.87 -13.58 8.68
C HIS A 51 3.32 -14.58 9.71
N ALA A 52 3.19 -15.86 9.34
CA ALA A 52 2.67 -16.91 10.22
C ALA A 52 3.62 -18.11 10.29
N GLY A 53 3.62 -18.79 11.43
CA GLY A 53 4.52 -19.87 11.80
C GLY A 53 5.17 -19.62 13.16
N GLN A 54 5.65 -20.67 13.84
CA GLN A 54 6.49 -20.49 15.02
C GLN A 54 7.88 -20.02 14.60
N ALA A 55 8.39 -18.96 15.23
CA ALA A 55 9.67 -18.38 14.86
C ALA A 55 10.51 -18.00 16.08
N ALA A 56 11.77 -17.63 15.82
CA ALA A 56 12.71 -17.21 16.84
C ALA A 56 12.25 -15.92 17.55
N TYR A 57 12.76 -15.71 18.77
CA TYR A 57 12.48 -14.52 19.56
C TYR A 57 12.70 -13.22 18.75
N GLY A 58 11.71 -12.33 18.77
CA GLY A 58 11.71 -11.08 18.01
C GLY A 58 11.03 -11.16 16.63
N HIS A 59 11.00 -12.34 15.98
CA HIS A 59 10.27 -12.50 14.72
C HIS A 59 8.75 -12.35 14.93
N ASP A 60 8.22 -12.90 16.02
CA ASP A 60 6.79 -12.80 16.36
C ASP A 60 6.33 -11.34 16.54
N ILE A 61 7.22 -10.46 17.02
CA ILE A 61 6.93 -9.02 17.16
C ILE A 61 6.83 -8.37 15.77
N ILE A 62 7.73 -8.70 14.85
CA ILE A 62 7.68 -8.18 13.47
C ILE A 62 6.45 -8.75 12.71
N CYS A 63 6.13 -10.03 12.90
CA CYS A 63 4.91 -10.66 12.37
C CYS A 63 3.66 -9.93 12.87
N ALA A 64 3.56 -9.70 14.17
CA ALA A 64 2.43 -9.00 14.76
C ALA A 64 2.32 -7.55 14.24
N ALA A 65 3.43 -6.83 14.18
CA ALA A 65 3.46 -5.45 13.68
C ALA A 65 3.03 -5.36 12.21
N THR A 66 3.55 -6.22 11.34
CA THR A 66 3.22 -6.24 9.91
C THR A 66 1.78 -6.69 9.65
N THR A 67 1.31 -7.72 10.37
CA THR A 67 -0.09 -8.19 10.33
C THR A 67 -1.03 -7.07 10.76
N ASN A 68 -0.71 -6.35 11.84
CA ASN A 68 -1.51 -5.24 12.32
C ASN A 68 -1.56 -4.08 11.30
N GLN A 69 -0.43 -3.73 10.67
CA GLN A 69 -0.42 -2.71 9.61
C GLN A 69 -1.32 -3.11 8.44
N ALA A 70 -1.28 -4.37 7.99
CA ALA A 70 -2.09 -4.85 6.88
C ALA A 70 -3.60 -4.85 7.22
N ALA A 71 -3.96 -5.37 8.40
CA ALA A 71 -5.34 -5.38 8.87
C ALA A 71 -5.89 -3.94 9.05
N THR A 72 -5.08 -3.03 9.62
CA THR A 72 -5.45 -1.62 9.80
C THR A 72 -5.67 -0.93 8.45
N CYS A 73 -4.79 -1.17 7.47
CA CYS A 73 -4.95 -0.65 6.11
C CYS A 73 -6.27 -1.09 5.48
N ILE A 74 -6.58 -2.40 5.55
CA ILE A 74 -7.82 -2.97 5.03
C ILE A 74 -9.04 -2.35 5.71
N SER A 75 -9.06 -2.27 7.05
CA SER A 75 -10.16 -1.64 7.79
C SER A 75 -10.32 -0.17 7.46
N ALA A 76 -9.22 0.59 7.34
CA ALA A 76 -9.29 2.00 6.95
C ALA A 76 -9.86 2.19 5.53
N LEU A 77 -9.51 1.32 4.57
CA LEU A 77 -10.08 1.37 3.23
C LEU A 77 -11.59 1.11 3.23
N MET A 78 -12.08 0.18 4.06
CA MET A 78 -13.50 -0.12 4.17
C MET A 78 -14.26 0.97 4.96
N ASP A 79 -13.75 1.36 6.12
CA ASP A 79 -14.51 2.15 7.09
C ASP A 79 -14.28 3.65 6.98
N ILE A 80 -13.08 4.09 6.59
CA ILE A 80 -12.74 5.51 6.43
C ILE A 80 -12.95 5.92 4.98
N ALA A 81 -12.37 5.17 4.02
CA ALA A 81 -12.54 5.46 2.60
C ALA A 81 -13.87 4.94 2.03
N LYS A 82 -14.68 4.19 2.79
CA LYS A 82 -16.01 3.70 2.36
C LYS A 82 -15.97 2.91 1.04
N ILE A 83 -14.95 2.07 0.85
CA ILE A 83 -14.80 1.21 -0.34
C ILE A 83 -15.43 -0.15 -0.05
N ALA A 84 -16.70 -0.32 -0.42
CA ALA A 84 -17.49 -1.51 -0.10
C ALA A 84 -17.10 -2.77 -0.90
N ASN A 85 -16.55 -2.62 -2.10
CA ASN A 85 -16.18 -3.69 -3.02
C ASN A 85 -14.66 -4.00 -3.02
N LEU A 86 -14.02 -3.86 -1.85
CA LEU A 86 -12.63 -4.21 -1.64
C LEU A 86 -12.45 -5.75 -1.69
N ALA A 87 -11.50 -6.23 -2.48
CA ALA A 87 -11.15 -7.65 -2.51
C ALA A 87 -9.97 -7.91 -1.56
N TYR A 88 -10.18 -8.71 -0.50
CA TYR A 88 -9.13 -9.00 0.48
C TYR A 88 -9.24 -10.41 1.07
N SER A 89 -8.15 -10.90 1.66
CA SER A 89 -8.12 -12.10 2.51
C SER A 89 -7.17 -11.88 3.68
N LEU A 90 -7.51 -12.45 4.84
CA LEU A 90 -6.75 -12.39 6.09
C LEU A 90 -6.38 -13.80 6.55
N ASP A 91 -5.72 -14.56 5.67
CA ASP A 91 -5.39 -15.96 5.94
C ASP A 91 -4.05 -16.09 6.68
N SER A 92 -3.94 -17.16 7.48
CA SER A 92 -2.68 -17.49 8.17
C SER A 92 -1.56 -17.70 7.15
N GLY A 93 -0.55 -16.83 7.18
CA GLY A 93 0.63 -16.90 6.31
C GLY A 93 0.51 -16.11 5.02
N LYS A 94 -0.70 -15.66 4.64
CA LYS A 94 -0.91 -14.76 3.51
C LYS A 94 -2.08 -13.79 3.70
N ILE A 95 -1.79 -12.50 3.63
CA ILE A 95 -2.79 -11.43 3.59
C ILE A 95 -2.74 -10.78 2.21
N THR A 96 -3.91 -10.53 1.63
CA THR A 96 -4.02 -9.83 0.35
C THR A 96 -5.05 -8.73 0.42
N CYS A 97 -4.83 -7.65 -0.33
CA CYS A 97 -5.79 -6.57 -0.48
C CYS A 97 -5.66 -6.01 -1.90
N LYS A 98 -6.80 -5.77 -2.55
CA LYS A 98 -6.87 -5.20 -3.89
C LYS A 98 -8.05 -4.24 -4.00
N LEU A 99 -7.77 -3.03 -4.47
CA LEU A 99 -8.80 -2.05 -4.81
C LEU A 99 -9.65 -2.55 -5.99
N PRO A 100 -10.94 -2.15 -6.05
CA PRO A 100 -11.72 -2.27 -7.26
C PRO A 100 -11.11 -1.43 -8.39
N ASN A 101 -11.65 -1.56 -9.60
CA ASN A 101 -11.20 -0.73 -10.72
C ASN A 101 -11.39 0.76 -10.36
N SER A 102 -10.43 1.61 -10.73
CA SER A 102 -10.46 3.05 -10.41
C SER A 102 -11.74 3.75 -10.88
N LYS A 103 -12.35 3.29 -11.98
CA LYS A 103 -13.65 3.80 -12.48
C LYS A 103 -14.83 3.54 -11.54
N GLN A 104 -14.67 2.64 -10.58
CA GLN A 104 -15.68 2.30 -9.58
C GLN A 104 -15.49 3.10 -8.27
N LEU A 105 -14.45 3.92 -8.19
CA LEU A 105 -14.15 4.77 -7.06
C LEU A 105 -14.47 6.22 -7.43
N ASN A 106 -15.11 6.94 -6.52
CA ASN A 106 -15.21 8.39 -6.64
C ASN A 106 -13.89 9.06 -6.20
N GLU A 107 -13.80 10.37 -6.44
CA GLU A 107 -12.60 11.18 -6.19
C GLU A 107 -12.12 11.07 -4.74
N THR A 108 -13.04 11.21 -3.77
CA THR A 108 -12.74 11.13 -2.34
C THR A 108 -12.24 9.73 -1.95
N GLN A 109 -12.87 8.68 -2.49
CA GLN A 109 -12.46 7.30 -2.23
C GLN A 109 -11.06 7.01 -2.79
N LEU A 110 -10.79 7.48 -4.02
CA LEU A 110 -9.49 7.33 -4.64
C LEU A 110 -8.42 8.06 -3.81
N LEU A 111 -8.64 9.33 -3.47
CA LEU A 111 -7.71 10.11 -2.65
C LEU A 111 -7.43 9.46 -1.29
N LEU A 112 -8.48 9.12 -0.53
CA LEU A 112 -8.34 8.50 0.78
C LEU A 112 -7.62 7.14 0.68
N SER A 113 -7.90 6.35 -0.36
CA SER A 113 -7.19 5.09 -0.58
C SER A 113 -5.70 5.28 -0.72
N GLN A 114 -5.26 6.31 -1.48
CA GLN A 114 -3.85 6.59 -1.70
C GLN A 114 -3.16 7.05 -0.42
N VAL A 115 -3.83 7.90 0.38
CA VAL A 115 -3.31 8.34 1.69
C VAL A 115 -3.16 7.15 2.64
N ILE A 116 -4.15 6.25 2.68
CA ILE A 116 -4.12 5.06 3.54
C ILE A 116 -3.00 4.10 3.10
N PHE A 117 -2.85 3.85 1.80
CA PHE A 117 -1.74 3.03 1.31
C PHE A 117 -0.36 3.67 1.56
N ALA A 118 -0.25 5.00 1.44
CA ALA A 118 0.95 5.73 1.78
C ALA A 118 1.32 5.56 3.27
N GLN A 119 0.34 5.70 4.17
CA GLN A 119 0.53 5.45 5.59
C GLN A 119 0.98 4.01 5.85
N PHE A 120 0.32 3.03 5.23
CA PHE A 120 0.68 1.61 5.34
C PHE A 120 2.12 1.36 4.91
N TYR A 121 2.51 1.87 3.73
CA TYR A 121 3.88 1.74 3.22
C TYR A 121 4.91 2.38 4.17
N LEU A 122 4.67 3.61 4.65
CA LEU A 122 5.55 4.26 5.62
C LEU A 122 5.67 3.45 6.91
N GLY A 123 4.56 2.88 7.41
CA GLY A 123 4.55 1.99 8.57
C GLY A 123 5.44 0.76 8.38
N LEU A 124 5.35 0.11 7.21
CA LEU A 124 6.19 -1.03 6.87
C LEU A 124 7.68 -0.67 6.77
N GLU A 125 8.00 0.48 6.17
CA GLU A 125 9.40 0.95 6.11
C GLU A 125 9.98 1.25 7.48
N GLN A 126 9.18 1.82 8.40
CA GLN A 126 9.61 2.04 9.78
C GLN A 126 9.87 0.71 10.50
N ILE A 127 9.01 -0.30 10.29
CA ILE A 127 9.24 -1.64 10.81
C ILE A 127 10.53 -2.22 10.23
N ALA A 128 10.74 -2.16 8.91
CA ALA A 128 11.95 -2.64 8.26
C ALA A 128 13.22 -1.91 8.71
N CYS A 129 13.12 -0.62 9.07
CA CYS A 129 14.22 0.18 9.57
C CYS A 129 14.57 -0.08 11.06
N SER A 130 13.70 -0.76 11.82
CA SER A 130 13.92 -1.06 13.24
C SER A 130 15.15 -1.96 13.45
N GLU A 131 15.80 -1.82 14.62
CA GLU A 131 16.98 -2.64 14.96
C GLU A 131 16.65 -4.13 14.97
N GLN A 132 15.48 -4.50 15.49
CA GLN A 132 15.01 -5.87 15.56
C GLN A 132 14.83 -6.47 14.17
N ALA A 133 14.27 -5.72 13.22
CA ALA A 133 14.09 -6.18 11.85
C ALA A 133 15.44 -6.35 11.12
N LYS A 134 16.36 -5.39 11.29
CA LYS A 134 17.69 -5.42 10.67
C LYS A 134 18.56 -6.56 11.17
N ASN A 135 18.55 -6.81 12.48
CA ASN A 135 19.39 -7.84 13.10
C ASN A 135 18.98 -9.26 12.68
N GLY A 136 17.71 -9.46 12.32
CA GLY A 136 17.18 -10.77 11.93
C GLY A 136 16.83 -10.91 10.45
N ASP A 137 17.04 -9.87 9.64
CA ASP A 137 16.59 -9.78 8.24
C ASP A 137 15.15 -10.29 8.06
N TYR A 138 14.26 -9.82 8.95
CA TYR A 138 12.96 -10.46 9.13
C TYR A 138 11.90 -10.01 8.12
N ILE A 139 12.08 -8.87 7.47
CA ILE A 139 11.08 -8.26 6.59
C ILE A 139 11.73 -7.65 5.35
N GLU A 140 11.13 -7.93 4.20
CA GLU A 140 11.47 -7.32 2.92
C GLU A 140 10.24 -6.56 2.39
N VAL A 141 10.38 -5.25 2.20
CA VAL A 141 9.33 -4.40 1.63
C VAL A 141 9.66 -4.14 0.17
N ILE A 142 8.89 -4.77 -0.72
CA ILE A 142 9.04 -4.65 -2.17
C ILE A 142 8.07 -3.58 -2.64
N ALA A 143 8.61 -2.37 -2.76
CA ALA A 143 7.94 -1.24 -3.39
C ALA A 143 8.54 -1.00 -4.79
N PRO A 144 7.73 -0.62 -5.78
CA PRO A 144 8.23 -0.16 -7.07
C PRO A 144 9.22 1.00 -6.87
N LYS A 145 10.38 0.93 -7.53
CA LYS A 145 11.39 2.01 -7.52
C LYS A 145 10.86 3.21 -8.28
N LEU A 146 10.09 4.05 -7.62
CA LEU A 146 9.66 5.35 -8.10
C LEU A 146 10.29 6.42 -7.22
N GLU A 147 10.88 7.44 -7.87
CA GLU A 147 11.62 8.49 -7.17
C GLU A 147 10.72 9.20 -6.17
N ARG A 148 11.11 9.19 -4.89
CA ARG A 148 10.51 10.02 -3.86
C ARG A 148 11.05 11.44 -4.01
N LYS A 149 10.19 12.41 -4.34
CA LYS A 149 10.53 13.82 -4.12
C LYS A 149 10.45 14.07 -2.61
N ARG A 150 11.61 14.22 -1.97
CA ARG A 150 11.73 14.73 -0.60
C ARG A 150 11.63 16.25 -0.62
#